data_AF-A0A0E3DRE8-F1
#
_entry.id   AF-A0A0E3DRE8-F1
#
_cell.length_a   1.000
_cell.length_b   1.000
_cell.length_c   1.000
_cell.angle_alpha   90.00
_cell.angle_beta   90.00
_cell.angle_gamma   90.00
#
_symmetry.space_group_name_H-M   'P 1'
#
loop_
_entity.id
_entity.type
_entity.pdbx_description
1 polymer ?
#
loop_
_entity_poly.entity_id
_entity_poly.type
_entity_poly.pdbx_seq_one_letter_code
_entity_poly.pdbx_strand_id
1 'polypeptide(L)'
;MTLMKLMMYISILSMCWWRKTIIMLLLSLELLLISLFLSLSINNQFSQISLFSMLVMMTAGSSIGLSMLVSLSHSHNSSNSIFINMMT
;
A
#
# COMPACT_ATOMS: atom_id res chain seq x y z
N MET A 1 11.88 -16.83 -5.69
CA MET A 1 12.14 -16.14 -4.40
C MET A 1 12.96 -14.86 -4.53
N THR A 2 14.08 -14.85 -5.24
CA THR A 2 14.94 -13.65 -5.39
C THR A 2 14.21 -12.47 -6.04
N LEU A 3 13.46 -12.71 -7.12
CA LEU A 3 12.63 -11.69 -7.77
C LEU A 3 11.60 -11.07 -6.83
N MET A 4 10.90 -11.86 -6.01
CA MET A 4 9.92 -11.32 -5.05
C MET A 4 10.57 -10.52 -3.93
N LYS A 5 11.74 -10.95 -3.44
CA LYS A 5 12.51 -10.15 -2.49
C LYS A 5 12.89 -8.80 -3.10
N LEU A 6 13.34 -8.80 -4.36
CA LEU A 6 13.66 -7.57 -5.09
C LEU A 6 12.43 -6.66 -5.27
N MET A 7 11.26 -7.20 -5.60
CA MET A 7 10.01 -6.41 -5.65
C MET A 7 9.64 -5.82 -4.28
N MET A 8 9.78 -6.58 -3.20
CA MET A 8 9.61 -6.05 -1.84
C MET A 8 10.55 -4.88 -1.56
N TYR A 9 11.86 -5.02 -1.84
CA TYR A 9 12.81 -3.93 -1.61
C TYR A 9 12.50 -2.69 -2.44
N ILE A 10 12.13 -2.84 -3.71
CA ILE A 10 11.73 -1.72 -4.57
C ILE A 10 10.48 -1.03 -4.02
N SER A 11 9.49 -1.79 -3.55
CA SER A 11 8.26 -1.22 -2.98
C SER A 11 8.51 -0.44 -1.69
N ILE A 12 9.43 -0.90 -0.84
CA ILE A 12 9.84 -0.18 0.38
C ILE A 12 10.63 1.10 0.02
N LEU A 13 11.50 1.03 -0.98
CA LEU A 13 12.26 2.19 -1.44
C LEU A 13 11.35 3.23 -2.09
N SER A 14 10.36 2.82 -2.88
CA SER A 14 9.44 3.74 -3.55
C SER A 14 8.52 4.46 -2.55
N MET A 15 8.07 3.75 -1.51
CA MET A 15 7.37 4.30 -0.35
C MET A 15 8.11 5.48 0.29
N CYS A 16 9.41 5.31 0.56
CA CYS A 16 10.23 6.31 1.23
C CYS A 16 10.57 7.50 0.32
N TRP A 17 10.69 7.29 -1.00
CA TRP A 17 11.18 8.29 -1.93
C TRP A 17 10.06 9.20 -2.45
N TRP A 18 8.89 8.67 -2.77
CA TRP A 18 7.84 9.41 -3.49
C TRP A 18 6.76 10.01 -2.58
N ARG A 19 7.17 10.69 -1.49
CA ARG A 19 6.24 11.24 -0.49
C ARG A 19 5.37 12.42 -0.96
N LYS A 20 5.55 12.97 -2.18
CA LYS A 20 4.88 14.21 -2.60
C LYS A 20 3.38 14.06 -2.82
N THR A 21 2.94 12.95 -3.41
CA THR A 21 1.53 12.68 -3.68
C THR A 21 1.07 11.47 -2.89
N ILE A 22 -0.04 11.62 -2.17
CA ILE A 22 -0.61 10.56 -1.32
C ILE A 22 -0.97 9.34 -2.17
N ILE A 23 -1.39 9.55 -3.42
CA ILE A 23 -1.70 8.49 -4.39
C ILE A 23 -0.48 7.59 -4.65
N MET A 24 0.71 8.16 -4.84
CA MET A 24 1.93 7.37 -5.08
C MET A 24 2.33 6.56 -3.85
N LEU A 25 2.03 7.07 -2.65
CA LEU A 25 2.21 6.33 -1.40
C LEU A 25 1.23 5.15 -1.30
N LEU A 26 -0.06 5.35 -1.62
CA LEU A 26 -1.02 4.25 -1.67
C LEU A 26 -0.64 3.19 -2.70
N LEU A 27 -0.20 3.61 -3.89
CA LEU A 27 0.19 2.69 -4.96
C LEU A 27 1.41 1.82 -4.54
N SER A 28 2.40 2.43 -3.90
CA SER A 28 3.56 1.69 -3.39
C SER A 28 3.19 0.73 -2.25
N LEU A 29 2.17 1.07 -1.44
CA LEU A 29 1.62 0.18 -0.41
C LEU A 29 0.95 -1.05 -1.02
N GLU A 30 0.10 -0.86 -2.03
CA GLU A 30 -0.54 -1.97 -2.73
C GLU A 30 0.47 -2.89 -3.39
N LEU A 31 1.51 -2.33 -4.00
CA LEU A 31 2.58 -3.10 -4.63
C LEU A 31 3.36 -3.94 -3.61
N LEU A 32 3.60 -3.39 -2.42
CA LEU A 32 4.21 -4.11 -1.30
C LEU A 32 3.32 -5.27 -0.83
N LEU A 33 2.02 -5.01 -0.61
CA LEU A 33 1.07 -6.02 -0.13
C LEU A 33 0.86 -7.16 -1.14
N ILE A 34 0.81 -6.85 -2.44
CA ILE A 34 0.75 -7.87 -3.50
C ILE A 34 2.01 -8.72 -3.50
N SER A 35 3.19 -8.11 -3.36
CA SER A 35 4.46 -8.86 -3.30
C SER A 35 4.53 -9.78 -2.08
N LEU A 36 3.98 -9.36 -0.94
CA LEU A 36 3.85 -10.19 0.26
C LEU A 36 2.88 -11.35 0.02
N PHE A 37 1.68 -11.08 -0.51
CA PHE A 37 0.68 -12.10 -0.79
C PHE A 37 1.25 -13.20 -1.69
N LEU A 38 1.89 -12.80 -2.79
CA LEU A 38 2.52 -13.71 -3.73
C LEU A 38 3.67 -14.52 -3.09
N SER A 39 4.44 -13.92 -2.18
CA SER A 39 5.52 -14.63 -1.49
C SER A 39 4.99 -15.71 -0.54
N LEU A 40 3.87 -15.41 0.14
CA LEU A 40 3.22 -16.33 1.08
C LEU A 40 2.47 -17.43 0.34
N SER A 41 1.82 -17.11 -0.77
CA SER A 41 1.07 -18.09 -1.58
C SER A 41 1.98 -19.16 -2.18
N ILE A 42 3.21 -18.79 -2.59
CA ILE A 42 4.18 -19.76 -3.13
C ILE A 42 4.74 -20.68 -2.05
N ASN A 43 4.91 -20.18 -0.83
CA ASN A 43 5.53 -20.96 0.24
C ASN A 43 4.61 -22.08 0.78
N ASN A 44 3.31 -22.12 0.42
CA ASN A 44 2.31 -23.13 0.79
C ASN A 44 2.22 -23.48 2.30
N GLN A 45 2.88 -22.71 3.17
CA GLN A 45 2.89 -22.92 4.61
C GLN A 45 1.62 -22.38 5.30
N PHE A 46 0.85 -21.55 4.59
CA PHE A 46 -0.36 -20.92 5.09
C PHE A 46 -1.61 -21.62 4.55
N SER A 47 -2.65 -21.67 5.38
CA SER A 47 -3.95 -22.18 4.94
C SER A 47 -4.58 -21.27 3.89
N GLN A 48 -5.35 -21.86 2.97
CA GLN A 48 -6.06 -21.07 1.95
C GLN A 48 -7.00 -20.04 2.58
N ILE A 49 -7.62 -20.37 3.73
CA ILE A 49 -8.48 -19.44 4.47
C ILE A 49 -7.73 -18.20 4.94
N SER A 50 -6.47 -18.33 5.38
CA SER A 50 -5.71 -17.18 5.85
C SER A 50 -5.24 -16.30 4.69
N LEU A 51 -4.87 -16.91 3.56
CA LEU A 51 -4.60 -16.18 2.31
C LEU A 51 -5.83 -15.40 1.82
N PHE A 52 -7.03 -15.99 1.88
CA PHE A 52 -8.27 -15.28 1.56
C PHE A 52 -8.55 -14.13 2.53
N SER A 53 -8.38 -14.34 3.84
CA SER A 53 -8.56 -13.26 4.83
C SER A 53 -7.58 -12.11 4.60
N MET A 54 -6.36 -12.40 4.18
CA MET A 54 -5.36 -11.38 3.85
C MET A 54 -5.80 -10.53 2.66
N LEU A 55 -6.34 -11.14 1.59
CA LEU A 55 -6.86 -10.40 0.43
C LEU A 55 -8.03 -9.49 0.81
N VAL A 56 -8.94 -9.97 1.66
CA VAL A 56 -10.08 -9.15 2.13
C VAL A 56 -9.58 -7.97 2.95
N MET A 57 -8.64 -8.19 3.88
CA MET A 57 -8.07 -7.10 4.67
C MET A 57 -7.28 -6.10 3.82
N MET A 58 -6.57 -6.57 2.81
CA MET A 58 -5.83 -5.72 1.87
C MET A 58 -6.76 -4.79 1.08
N THR A 59 -7.83 -5.34 0.51
CA THR A 59 -8.82 -4.57 -0.26
C THR A 59 -9.61 -3.59 0.62
N ALA A 60 -9.97 -4.01 1.83
CA ALA A 60 -10.59 -3.12 2.82
C ALA A 60 -9.66 -1.96 3.20
N GLY A 61 -8.39 -2.23 3.47
CA GLY A 61 -7.39 -1.20 3.79
C GLY A 61 -7.21 -0.18 2.67
N SER A 62 -7.12 -0.61 1.42
CA SER A 62 -7.04 0.29 0.25
C SER A 62 -8.27 1.18 0.12
N SER A 63 -9.48 0.63 0.33
CA SER A 63 -10.72 1.40 0.26
C SER A 63 -10.77 2.52 1.31
N ILE A 64 -10.30 2.24 2.53
CA ILE A 64 -10.20 3.21 3.61
C ILE A 64 -9.17 4.28 3.24
N GLY A 65 -7.99 3.88 2.73
CA GLY A 65 -6.96 4.81 2.28
C GLY A 65 -7.45 5.77 1.18
N LEU A 66 -8.19 5.26 0.21
CA LEU A 66 -8.78 6.06 -0.87
C LEU A 66 -9.86 7.02 -0.34
N SER A 67 -10.70 6.56 0.59
CA SER A 67 -11.71 7.44 1.20
C SER A 67 -11.07 8.60 1.97
N MET A 68 -9.96 8.36 2.67
CA MET A 68 -9.18 9.42 3.31
C MET A 68 -8.61 10.39 2.27
N LEU A 69 -8.11 9.88 1.15
CA LEU A 69 -7.60 10.72 0.06
C LEU A 69 -8.68 11.65 -0.50
N VAL A 70 -9.90 11.14 -0.69
CA VAL A 70 -11.05 11.94 -1.13
C VAL A 70 -11.41 13.01 -0.12
N SER A 71 -11.37 12.70 1.18
CA SER A 71 -11.63 13.72 2.22
C SER A 71 -10.57 14.84 2.24
N LEU A 72 -9.30 14.49 2.03
CA LEU A 72 -8.18 15.42 1.96
C LEU A 72 -8.20 16.28 0.69
N SER A 73 -8.56 15.69 -0.44
CA SER A 73 -8.70 16.45 -1.69
C SER A 73 -9.85 17.43 -1.62
N HIS A 74 -10.94 17.10 -0.91
CA HIS A 74 -12.05 18.02 -0.70
C HIS A 74 -11.70 19.18 0.23
N SER A 75 -10.90 18.94 1.29
CA SER A 75 -10.53 20.00 2.25
C SER A 75 -9.44 20.95 1.74
N HIS A 76 -8.47 20.46 0.97
CA HIS A 76 -7.30 21.24 0.55
C HIS A 76 -7.18 21.42 -0.97
N ASN A 77 -8.22 21.05 -1.74
CA ASN A 77 -8.27 21.10 -3.22
C ASN A 77 -7.05 20.46 -3.91
N SER A 78 -6.30 19.61 -3.20
CA SER A 78 -5.06 19.03 -3.67
C SER A 78 -4.79 17.71 -3.00
N SER A 79 -4.19 16.79 -3.75
CA SER A 79 -3.75 15.46 -3.28
C SER A 79 -2.30 15.48 -2.76
N ASN A 80 -1.77 16.67 -2.47
CA ASN A 80 -0.40 16.84 -2.00
C ASN A 80 -0.31 16.52 -0.50
N SER A 81 0.68 15.71 -0.14
CA SER A 81 0.94 15.34 1.26
C SER A 81 1.47 16.49 2.12
N ILE A 82 1.86 17.61 1.50
CA ILE A 82 2.41 18.80 2.18
C ILE A 82 1.42 19.33 3.23
N PHE A 83 0.12 19.28 2.96
CA PHE A 83 -0.91 19.72 3.88
C PHE A 83 -1.02 18.85 5.14
N ILE A 84 -0.76 17.54 5.01
CA ILE A 84 -0.72 16.62 6.16
C ILE A 84 0.50 16.92 7.02
N ASN A 85 1.63 17.28 6.41
CA ASN A 85 2.88 17.61 7.10
C ASN A 85 2.84 18.98 7.83
N MET A 86 1.76 19.77 7.70
CA MET A 86 1.54 20.97 8.54
C MET A 86 0.87 20.65 9.88
N MET A 87 0.29 19.45 10.03
CA MET A 87 -0.40 19.01 11.26
C MET A 87 0.51 18.19 12.20
N THR A 88 1.79 18.03 11.83
CA THR A 88 2.85 17.36 12.62
C THR A 88 4.00 18.32 12.86
#